data_AF-A0A7W0T481-F1
#
_entry.id   AF-A0A7W0T481-F1
#
_cell.length_a   1.000
_cell.length_b   1.000
_cell.length_c   1.000
_cell.angle_alpha   90.00
_cell.angle_beta   90.00
_cell.angle_gamma   90.00
#
_symmetry.space_group_name_H-M   'P 1'
#
loop_
_entity.id
_entity.type
_entity.pdbx_description
1 polymer ?
#
loop_
_entity_poly.entity_id
_entity_poly.type
_entity_poly.pdbx_seq_one_letter_code
_entity_poly.pdbx_strand_id
1 'polypeptide(L)'
;MSLKIALVSSLSLLSVAACDSQVDGEHQGTVLATLTGSVRTAQPVATASAEVAVVWVVESGGYSLIGADTVEVEGSFPAQFQLSIFTPPSDDMLIDWEGMKFGVAYIVAGPAGNPDHTVTDSWLGAELGRVLVYLPETPPLGSAVAGFLRGTPAPGFHLYDVHRLTEAERQDRFDCISDLFNADNSHMPTREEMYAACGGTGRDELSMAASDLATPLDIELVDRVDFNDLPQW
;
A
#
# COMPACT_ATOMS: atom_id res chain seq x y z
N MET A 1 50.08 51.55 48.94
CA MET A 1 50.38 50.10 48.83
C MET A 1 49.71 49.58 47.57
N SER A 2 50.52 49.02 46.69
CA SER A 2 50.18 48.41 45.41
C SER A 2 49.23 47.21 45.55
N LEU A 3 48.42 46.92 44.52
CA LEU A 3 48.62 45.73 43.68
C LEU A 3 47.76 45.80 42.39
N LYS A 4 48.41 45.63 41.24
CA LYS A 4 47.81 45.42 39.91
C LYS A 4 47.62 43.92 39.69
N ILE A 5 46.49 43.45 39.15
CA ILE A 5 46.44 42.20 38.37
C ILE A 5 45.45 42.38 37.21
N ALA A 6 45.95 42.05 36.02
CA ALA A 6 45.29 42.04 34.71
C ALA A 6 44.75 40.63 34.38
N LEU A 7 44.32 40.44 33.12
CA LEU A 7 43.99 39.19 32.41
C LEU A 7 42.53 38.73 32.44
N VAL A 8 41.96 38.12 31.40
CA VAL A 8 42.27 37.97 29.96
C VAL A 8 40.98 37.42 29.32
N SER A 9 40.79 37.75 28.05
CA SER A 9 39.79 37.21 27.11
C SER A 9 39.59 35.70 27.15
N SER A 10 38.37 35.24 26.87
CA SER A 10 38.12 34.00 26.11
C SER A 10 36.71 34.05 25.52
N LEU A 11 36.61 34.61 24.31
CA LEU A 11 35.43 34.59 23.47
C LEU A 11 35.40 33.20 22.80
N SER A 12 34.69 32.25 23.40
CA SER A 12 34.50 30.92 22.82
C SER A 12 33.56 30.99 21.62
N LEU A 13 34.13 31.30 20.45
CA LEU A 13 33.58 30.98 19.15
C LEU A 13 33.50 29.46 19.04
N LEU A 14 32.40 28.88 19.53
CA LEU A 14 32.00 27.54 19.15
C LEU A 14 31.60 27.60 17.68
N SER A 15 32.58 27.29 16.83
CA SER A 15 32.38 26.90 15.45
C SER A 15 31.31 25.83 15.43
N VAL A 16 30.09 26.23 15.04
CA VAL A 16 29.09 25.31 14.54
C VAL A 16 29.71 24.78 13.24
N ALA A 17 30.53 23.74 13.36
CA ALA A 17 30.89 22.91 12.24
C ALA A 17 29.54 22.41 11.72
N ALA A 18 29.05 23.07 10.68
CA ALA A 18 28.01 22.53 9.83
C ALA A 18 28.54 21.16 9.42
N CYS A 19 27.99 20.11 10.03
CA CYS A 19 27.98 18.79 9.44
C CYS A 19 27.14 18.92 8.18
N ASP A 20 27.71 19.56 7.15
CA ASP A 20 27.27 19.40 5.79
C ASP A 20 27.41 17.91 5.54
N SER A 21 26.26 17.26 5.64
CA SER A 21 26.06 15.87 5.47
C SER A 21 26.68 15.46 4.13
N GLN A 22 27.84 14.81 4.19
CA GLN A 22 28.22 13.82 3.19
C GLN A 22 27.21 12.68 3.28
N VAL A 23 25.98 12.95 2.85
CA VAL A 23 25.08 11.90 2.44
C VAL A 23 25.72 11.40 1.15
N ASP A 24 26.21 10.17 1.15
CA ASP A 24 26.56 9.53 -0.11
C ASP A 24 25.33 9.60 -1.04
N GLY A 25 25.55 9.64 -2.35
CA GLY A 25 24.45 9.64 -3.31
C GLY A 25 23.63 8.33 -3.31
N GLU A 26 23.95 7.39 -2.41
CA GLU A 26 23.36 6.05 -2.32
C GLU A 26 22.32 5.96 -1.18
N HIS A 27 22.21 6.97 -0.31
CA HIS A 27 21.22 6.96 0.75
C HIS A 27 19.81 7.26 0.22
N GLN A 28 19.00 6.22 0.09
CA GLN A 28 17.60 6.29 -0.35
C GLN A 28 16.64 6.86 0.71
N GLY A 29 17.14 7.15 1.92
CA GLY A 29 16.36 7.68 3.04
C GLY A 29 16.05 6.63 4.10
N THR A 30 15.08 6.93 4.97
CA THR A 30 14.62 5.99 6.01
C THR A 30 13.58 5.04 5.43
N VAL A 31 13.74 3.75 5.67
CA VAL A 31 12.76 2.73 5.29
C VAL A 31 11.46 2.98 6.07
N LEU A 32 10.36 3.19 5.34
CA LEU A 32 9.02 3.41 5.90
C LEU A 32 8.24 2.09 6.06
N ALA A 33 8.47 1.14 5.16
CA ALA A 33 7.89 -0.19 5.22
C ALA A 33 8.82 -1.22 4.57
N THR A 34 8.73 -2.46 5.03
CA THR A 34 9.43 -3.60 4.43
C THR A 34 8.41 -4.71 4.21
N LEU A 35 8.34 -5.19 2.97
CA LEU A 35 7.56 -6.36 2.59
C LEU A 35 8.51 -7.53 2.35
N THR A 36 8.13 -8.71 2.83
CA THR A 36 8.91 -9.94 2.62
C THR A 36 8.02 -11.05 2.14
N GLY A 37 8.53 -11.91 1.27
CA GLY A 37 7.77 -13.03 0.78
C GLY A 37 8.56 -13.94 -0.13
N SER A 38 7.84 -14.85 -0.79
CA SER A 38 8.38 -15.72 -1.82
C SER A 38 7.69 -15.53 -3.15
N VAL A 39 8.47 -15.71 -4.22
CA VAL A 39 7.97 -15.91 -5.57
C VAL A 39 8.15 -17.37 -5.93
N ARG A 40 7.11 -18.02 -6.45
CA ARG A 40 7.15 -19.41 -6.92
C ARG A 40 6.65 -19.51 -8.36
N THR A 41 6.96 -20.60 -9.04
CA THR A 41 6.44 -20.86 -10.40
C THR A 41 5.95 -22.29 -10.51
N ALA A 42 4.79 -22.48 -11.15
CA ALA A 42 4.30 -23.79 -11.55
C ALA A 42 4.83 -24.23 -12.93
N GLN A 43 5.55 -23.35 -13.63
CA GLN A 43 5.97 -23.59 -15.01
C GLN A 43 7.27 -24.41 -15.11
N PRO A 44 7.38 -25.38 -16.05
CA PRO A 44 8.47 -26.36 -16.02
C PRO A 44 9.87 -25.88 -16.45
N VAL A 45 10.09 -24.66 -16.97
CA VAL A 45 11.41 -24.27 -17.53
C VAL A 45 11.70 -22.77 -17.38
N ALA A 46 12.88 -22.47 -16.83
CA ALA A 46 13.63 -21.19 -16.80
C ALA A 46 12.77 -19.93 -16.96
N THR A 47 12.00 -19.61 -15.92
CA THR A 47 11.39 -18.28 -15.81
C THR A 47 12.50 -17.24 -15.91
N ALA A 48 12.30 -16.28 -16.80
CA ALA A 48 13.12 -15.08 -16.88
C ALA A 48 13.22 -14.44 -15.48
N SER A 49 14.28 -13.66 -15.25
CA SER A 49 14.39 -12.85 -14.04
C SER A 49 13.08 -12.07 -13.81
N ALA A 50 12.57 -12.10 -12.60
CA ALA A 50 11.33 -11.44 -12.20
C ALA A 50 11.66 -10.32 -11.21
N GLU A 51 10.80 -9.32 -11.19
CA GLU A 51 10.91 -8.17 -10.30
C GLU A 51 9.58 -7.99 -9.58
N VAL A 52 9.65 -7.80 -8.26
CA VAL A 52 8.46 -7.54 -7.44
C VAL A 52 8.27 -6.05 -7.33
N ALA A 53 7.04 -5.59 -7.58
CA ALA A 53 6.66 -4.20 -7.64
C ALA A 53 5.42 -3.93 -6.79
N VAL A 54 5.35 -2.74 -6.20
CA VAL A 54 4.13 -2.20 -5.55
C VAL A 54 3.47 -1.24 -6.52
N VAL A 55 2.24 -1.53 -6.97
CA VAL A 55 1.56 -0.74 -8.00
C VAL A 55 0.32 -0.08 -7.43
N TRP A 56 0.31 1.26 -7.39
CA TRP A 56 -0.77 2.04 -6.76
C TRP A 56 -2.00 2.13 -7.65
N VAL A 57 -3.17 1.99 -7.03
CA VAL A 57 -4.49 2.14 -7.66
C VAL A 57 -4.95 3.58 -7.56
N VAL A 58 -5.31 4.17 -8.71
CA VAL A 58 -5.90 5.52 -8.76
C VAL A 58 -7.32 5.49 -9.31
N GLU A 59 -8.19 6.31 -8.72
CA GLU A 59 -9.59 6.47 -9.11
C GLU A 59 -9.71 7.50 -10.25
N SER A 60 -9.41 7.10 -11.49
CA SER A 60 -9.50 7.99 -12.66
C SER A 60 -10.53 7.51 -13.68
N GLY A 61 -11.83 7.55 -13.34
CA GLY A 61 -12.91 7.14 -14.25
C GLY A 61 -12.86 5.68 -14.71
N GLY A 62 -12.11 4.86 -13.96
CA GLY A 62 -11.67 3.51 -14.24
C GLY A 62 -10.41 3.26 -13.41
N TYR A 63 -10.17 2.03 -12.96
CA TYR A 63 -8.95 1.69 -12.23
C TYR A 63 -7.75 1.94 -13.13
N SER A 64 -6.92 2.92 -12.80
CA SER A 64 -5.61 3.12 -13.42
C SER A 64 -4.51 2.79 -12.40
N LEU A 65 -3.34 2.47 -12.89
CA LEU A 65 -2.20 2.01 -12.11
C LEU A 65 -1.05 3.01 -12.32
N ILE A 66 -0.41 3.49 -11.25
CA ILE A 66 0.68 4.47 -11.35
C ILE A 66 1.79 4.14 -10.34
N GLY A 67 3.05 4.25 -10.81
CA GLY A 67 4.23 4.20 -9.97
C GLY A 67 4.54 2.79 -9.46
N ALA A 68 5.83 2.50 -9.29
CA ALA A 68 6.26 1.31 -8.60
C ALA A 68 7.57 1.54 -7.87
N ASP A 69 7.59 1.19 -6.59
CA ASP A 69 8.83 0.76 -5.95
C ASP A 69 9.05 -0.69 -6.35
N THR A 70 10.29 -1.02 -6.72
CA THR A 70 10.61 -2.34 -7.27
C THR A 70 11.82 -2.96 -6.59
N VAL A 71 11.85 -4.29 -6.55
CA VAL A 71 13.03 -5.06 -6.14
C VAL A 71 13.22 -6.24 -7.08
N GLU A 72 14.43 -6.36 -7.62
CA GLU A 72 14.81 -7.51 -8.43
C GLU A 72 14.78 -8.79 -7.59
N VAL A 73 14.18 -9.85 -8.13
CA VAL A 73 14.17 -11.19 -7.55
C VAL A 73 15.03 -12.09 -8.42
N GLU A 74 16.32 -12.15 -8.09
CA GLU A 74 17.27 -12.99 -8.80
C GLU A 74 17.27 -14.43 -8.26
N GLY A 75 17.40 -15.42 -9.15
CA GLY A 75 17.81 -16.76 -8.78
C GLY A 75 16.96 -17.91 -9.34
N SER A 76 16.87 -18.99 -8.57
CA SER A 76 16.10 -20.19 -8.88
C SER A 76 14.82 -20.19 -8.06
N PHE A 77 13.67 -20.41 -8.67
CA PHE A 77 12.39 -20.44 -7.96
C PHE A 77 12.20 -21.76 -7.18
N PRO A 78 11.64 -21.72 -5.95
CA PRO A 78 11.12 -20.54 -5.26
C PRO A 78 12.23 -19.59 -4.77
N ALA A 79 12.03 -18.29 -4.98
CA ALA A 79 12.96 -17.23 -4.60
C ALA A 79 12.35 -16.37 -3.49
N GLN A 80 13.17 -15.93 -2.53
CA GLN A 80 12.74 -15.01 -1.48
C GLN A 80 12.97 -13.58 -1.94
N PHE A 81 12.12 -12.65 -1.50
CA PHE A 81 12.31 -11.22 -1.76
C PHE A 81 12.14 -10.40 -0.49
N GLN A 82 12.77 -9.22 -0.50
CA GLN A 82 12.58 -8.18 0.50
C GLN A 82 12.48 -6.84 -0.23
N LEU A 83 11.30 -6.24 -0.24
CA LEU A 83 11.05 -4.93 -0.85
C LEU A 83 10.99 -3.87 0.25
N SER A 84 11.82 -2.84 0.15
CA SER A 84 11.82 -1.70 1.08
C SER A 84 11.20 -0.48 0.41
N ILE A 85 10.27 0.18 1.10
CA ILE A 85 9.59 1.39 0.64
C ILE A 85 10.19 2.57 1.41
N PHE A 86 10.69 3.57 0.68
CA PHE A 86 11.40 4.72 1.26
C PHE A 86 10.57 6.01 1.24
N THR A 87 9.58 6.08 0.36
CA THR A 87 8.73 7.26 0.19
C THR A 87 7.26 6.85 0.20
N PRO A 88 6.36 7.65 0.80
CA PRO A 88 4.94 7.45 0.62
C PRO A 88 4.55 7.68 -0.85
N PRO A 89 3.43 7.10 -1.30
CA PRO A 89 2.85 7.48 -2.60
C PRO A 89 2.62 9.00 -2.67
N SER A 90 2.77 9.57 -3.86
CA SER A 90 2.49 10.99 -4.07
C SER A 90 0.98 11.28 -3.97
N ASP A 91 0.64 12.53 -3.68
CA ASP A 91 -0.74 12.96 -3.42
C ASP A 91 -1.73 12.68 -4.57
N ASP A 92 -1.23 12.59 -5.80
CA ASP A 92 -1.99 12.24 -7.01
C ASP A 92 -2.22 10.73 -7.19
N MET A 93 -1.52 9.91 -6.41
CA MET A 93 -1.75 8.46 -6.31
C MET A 93 -2.75 8.08 -5.21
N LEU A 94 -3.18 9.05 -4.40
CA LEU A 94 -4.11 8.79 -3.30
C LEU A 94 -5.56 8.89 -3.77
N ILE A 95 -6.36 7.93 -3.33
CA ILE A 95 -7.81 7.93 -3.43
C ILE A 95 -8.36 8.92 -2.39
N ASP A 96 -9.23 9.84 -2.81
CA ASP A 96 -9.89 10.82 -1.94
C ASP A 96 -11.37 10.48 -1.77
N TRP A 97 -11.73 9.95 -0.60
CA TRP A 97 -13.10 9.67 -0.23
C TRP A 97 -13.57 10.69 0.81
N GLU A 98 -14.42 11.61 0.38
CA GLU A 98 -15.08 12.60 1.26
C GLU A 98 -14.07 13.46 2.05
N GLY A 99 -12.91 13.78 1.44
CA GLY A 99 -11.84 14.56 2.04
C GLY A 99 -10.79 13.73 2.78
N MET A 100 -10.98 12.40 2.85
CA MET A 100 -9.99 11.47 3.39
C MET A 100 -9.17 10.85 2.27
N LYS A 101 -7.85 11.06 2.33
CA LYS A 101 -6.91 10.47 1.38
C LYS A 101 -6.33 9.15 1.90
N PHE A 102 -6.22 8.15 1.03
CA PHE A 102 -5.51 6.91 1.31
C PHE A 102 -5.01 6.28 0.00
N GLY A 103 -3.98 5.45 0.07
CA GLY A 103 -3.47 4.70 -1.08
C GLY A 103 -3.81 3.23 -0.95
N VAL A 104 -4.11 2.57 -2.06
CA VAL A 104 -4.16 1.10 -2.13
C VAL A 104 -3.24 0.64 -3.26
N ALA A 105 -2.44 -0.39 -3.01
CA ALA A 105 -1.53 -0.93 -4.00
C ALA A 105 -1.60 -2.46 -4.09
N TYR A 106 -1.46 -2.94 -5.32
CA TYR A 106 -1.21 -4.35 -5.62
C TYR A 106 0.27 -4.67 -5.48
N ILE A 107 0.58 -5.88 -5.06
CA ILE A 107 1.95 -6.39 -5.00
C ILE A 107 2.07 -7.42 -6.12
N VAL A 108 2.90 -7.14 -7.11
CA VAL A 108 2.94 -7.88 -8.38
C VAL A 108 4.34 -8.33 -8.72
N ALA A 109 4.45 -9.38 -9.51
CA ALA A 109 5.68 -9.78 -10.16
C ALA A 109 5.59 -9.48 -11.66
N GLY A 110 6.60 -8.80 -12.20
CA GLY A 110 6.75 -8.53 -13.63
C GLY A 110 8.11 -9.00 -14.17
N PRO A 111 8.36 -8.88 -15.47
CA PRO A 111 9.67 -9.14 -16.05
C PRO A 111 10.70 -8.16 -15.50
N ALA A 112 11.89 -8.64 -15.12
CA ALA A 112 12.94 -7.78 -14.61
C ALA A 112 13.37 -6.72 -15.63
N GLY A 113 13.63 -5.50 -15.14
CA GLY A 113 14.04 -4.37 -15.97
C GLY A 113 12.92 -3.78 -16.83
N ASN A 114 11.66 -4.19 -16.59
CA ASN A 114 10.51 -3.52 -17.17
C ASN A 114 10.28 -2.19 -16.44
N PRO A 115 10.42 -1.03 -17.12
CA PRO A 115 10.22 0.26 -16.47
C PRO A 115 8.76 0.57 -16.12
N ASP A 116 7.81 -0.23 -16.60
CA ASP A 116 6.39 0.02 -16.44
C ASP A 116 5.63 -1.22 -15.95
N HIS A 117 5.41 -1.26 -14.63
CA HIS A 117 4.57 -2.27 -13.97
C HIS A 117 3.09 -1.90 -13.92
N THR A 118 2.67 -0.82 -14.56
CA THR A 118 1.26 -0.39 -14.55
C THR A 118 0.41 -1.11 -15.60
N VAL A 119 1.04 -1.83 -16.53
CA VAL A 119 0.36 -2.59 -17.58
C VAL A 119 0.15 -4.04 -17.12
N THR A 120 -1.08 -4.40 -16.79
CA THR A 120 -1.45 -5.72 -16.24
C THR A 120 -1.15 -6.89 -17.17
N ASP A 121 -1.20 -6.66 -18.49
CA ASP A 121 -0.84 -7.67 -19.50
C ASP A 121 0.64 -8.10 -19.43
N SER A 122 1.48 -7.31 -18.77
CA SER A 122 2.89 -7.62 -18.53
C SER A 122 3.13 -8.39 -17.24
N TRP A 123 2.13 -8.52 -16.36
CA TRP A 123 2.31 -9.15 -15.06
C TRP A 123 2.51 -10.65 -15.20
N LEU A 124 3.59 -11.12 -14.57
CA LEU A 124 3.90 -12.54 -14.44
C LEU A 124 3.23 -13.16 -13.21
N GLY A 125 2.77 -12.37 -12.25
CA GLY A 125 2.06 -12.85 -11.06
C GLY A 125 1.59 -11.71 -10.18
N ALA A 126 0.72 -12.00 -9.21
CA ALA A 126 0.27 -11.03 -8.22
C ALA A 126 -0.05 -11.72 -6.88
N GLU A 127 0.14 -11.00 -5.79
CA GLU A 127 -0.44 -11.35 -4.50
C GLU A 127 -1.92 -10.94 -4.53
N LEU A 128 -2.80 -11.93 -4.75
CA LEU A 128 -4.25 -11.69 -4.84
C LEU A 128 -4.93 -11.74 -3.48
N GLY A 129 -4.31 -12.36 -2.48
CA GLY A 129 -4.86 -12.52 -1.15
C GLY A 129 -4.66 -11.28 -0.27
N ARG A 130 -3.84 -10.31 -0.70
CA ARG A 130 -3.48 -9.14 0.10
C ARG A 130 -3.27 -7.89 -0.74
N VAL A 131 -3.51 -6.74 -0.12
CA VAL A 131 -3.18 -5.42 -0.66
C VAL A 131 -2.39 -4.61 0.36
N LEU A 132 -1.53 -3.73 -0.14
CA LEU A 132 -0.88 -2.72 0.68
C LEU A 132 -1.75 -1.47 0.73
N VAL A 133 -1.99 -0.95 1.92
CA VAL A 133 -2.73 0.29 2.16
C VAL A 133 -1.78 1.32 2.77
N TYR A 134 -1.80 2.55 2.28
CA TYR A 134 -1.10 3.67 2.88
C TYR A 134 -2.08 4.71 3.41
N LEU A 135 -1.85 5.17 4.64
CA LEU A 135 -2.67 6.15 5.32
C LEU A 135 -1.83 7.35 5.76
N PRO A 136 -2.05 8.55 5.19
CA PRO A 136 -1.37 9.76 5.66
C PRO A 136 -1.84 10.18 7.06
N GLU A 137 -3.06 9.79 7.47
CA GLU A 137 -3.65 10.08 8.78
C GLU A 137 -4.60 8.96 9.22
N THR A 138 -4.93 8.91 10.51
CA THR A 138 -5.86 7.91 11.06
C THR A 138 -7.29 8.19 10.58
N PRO A 139 -8.00 7.19 10.01
CA PRO A 139 -9.40 7.36 9.65
C PRO A 139 -10.27 7.69 10.86
N PRO A 140 -11.13 8.73 10.81
CA PRO A 140 -12.12 8.99 11.83
C PRO A 140 -13.06 7.80 12.00
N LEU A 141 -13.40 7.50 13.26
CA LEU A 141 -14.41 6.50 13.54
C LEU A 141 -15.73 6.88 12.85
N GLY A 142 -16.31 5.94 12.11
CA GLY A 142 -17.54 6.13 11.35
C GLY A 142 -17.32 6.50 9.89
N SER A 143 -16.17 7.03 9.50
CA SER A 143 -15.94 7.42 8.09
C SER A 143 -16.06 6.23 7.13
N ALA A 144 -16.38 6.51 5.86
CA ALA A 144 -16.40 5.50 4.80
C ALA A 144 -15.08 4.70 4.74
N VAL A 145 -13.93 5.36 4.92
CA VAL A 145 -12.61 4.70 4.93
C VAL A 145 -12.43 3.82 6.16
N ALA A 146 -12.88 4.24 7.34
CA ALA A 146 -12.86 3.38 8.53
C ALA A 146 -13.76 2.15 8.36
N GLY A 147 -14.92 2.31 7.72
CA GLY A 147 -15.81 1.21 7.36
C GLY A 147 -15.19 0.25 6.34
N PHE A 148 -14.53 0.77 5.31
CA PHE A 148 -13.79 0.01 4.28
C PHE A 148 -12.64 -0.81 4.89
N LEU A 149 -11.85 -0.20 5.77
CA LEU A 149 -10.73 -0.85 6.44
C LEU A 149 -11.14 -1.68 7.67
N ARG A 150 -12.45 -1.75 7.98
CA ARG A 150 -13.00 -2.41 9.17
C ARG A 150 -12.34 -1.95 10.48
N GLY A 151 -11.92 -0.69 10.57
CA GLY A 151 -11.19 -0.18 11.73
C GLY A 151 -10.62 1.24 11.54
N THR A 152 -9.79 1.66 12.49
CA THR A 152 -9.11 2.98 12.49
C THR A 152 -7.60 2.80 12.68
N PRO A 153 -6.91 2.17 11.71
CA PRO A 153 -5.45 2.02 11.74
C PRO A 153 -4.70 3.33 12.00
N ALA A 154 -3.50 3.21 12.57
CA ALA A 154 -2.58 4.34 12.69
C ALA A 154 -2.17 4.86 11.29
N PRO A 155 -1.56 6.05 11.18
CA PRO A 155 -0.96 6.49 9.93
C PRO A 155 0.23 5.60 9.55
N GLY A 156 0.43 5.36 8.26
CA GLY A 156 1.53 4.55 7.73
C GLY A 156 1.07 3.49 6.73
N PHE A 157 1.95 2.51 6.51
CA PHE A 157 1.69 1.37 5.63
C PHE A 157 1.11 0.21 6.43
N HIS A 158 0.08 -0.42 5.85
CA HIS A 158 -0.59 -1.58 6.44
C HIS A 158 -0.90 -2.62 5.38
N LEU A 159 -0.76 -3.89 5.73
CA LEU A 159 -1.16 -5.00 4.88
C LEU A 159 -2.56 -5.48 5.27
N TYR A 160 -3.43 -5.62 4.27
CA TYR A 160 -4.79 -6.12 4.45
C TYR A 160 -4.96 -7.44 3.72
N ASP A 161 -5.53 -8.44 4.40
CA ASP A 161 -6.07 -9.65 3.79
C ASP A 161 -7.36 -9.30 3.02
N VAL A 162 -7.48 -9.87 1.82
CA VAL A 162 -8.62 -9.72 0.93
C VAL A 162 -9.51 -10.96 1.04
N HIS A 163 -10.75 -10.78 1.48
CA HIS A 163 -11.79 -11.80 1.46
C HIS A 163 -12.70 -11.61 0.27
N ARG A 164 -12.60 -12.49 -0.73
CA ARG A 164 -13.52 -12.49 -1.86
C ARG A 164 -14.87 -13.05 -1.45
N LEU A 165 -15.91 -12.26 -1.64
CA LEU A 165 -17.26 -12.66 -1.28
C LEU A 165 -17.77 -13.77 -2.20
N THR A 166 -18.34 -14.80 -1.58
CA THR A 166 -19.15 -15.82 -2.24
C THR A 166 -20.39 -15.21 -2.89
N GLU A 167 -21.04 -15.94 -3.80
CA GLU A 167 -22.30 -15.49 -4.42
C GLU A 167 -23.38 -15.18 -3.36
N ALA A 168 -23.46 -16.01 -2.31
CA ALA A 168 -24.41 -15.80 -1.23
C ALA A 168 -24.12 -14.51 -0.47
N GLU A 169 -22.87 -14.27 -0.06
CA GLU A 169 -22.49 -13.03 0.63
C GLU A 169 -22.70 -11.78 -0.24
N ARG A 170 -22.44 -11.87 -1.55
CA ARG A 170 -22.73 -10.78 -2.49
C ARG A 170 -24.24 -10.50 -2.60
N GLN A 171 -25.06 -11.55 -2.62
CA GLN A 171 -26.52 -11.39 -2.63
C GLN A 171 -27.00 -10.76 -1.33
N ASP A 172 -26.52 -11.23 -0.17
CA ASP A 172 -26.86 -10.67 1.14
C ASP A 172 -26.49 -9.18 1.24
N ARG A 173 -25.31 -8.81 0.72
CA ARG A 173 -24.87 -7.40 0.64
C ARG A 173 -25.77 -6.57 -0.27
N PHE A 174 -26.11 -7.10 -1.45
CA PHE A 174 -27.01 -6.41 -2.38
C PHE A 174 -28.39 -6.18 -1.76
N ASP A 175 -28.95 -7.19 -1.09
CA ASP A 175 -30.23 -7.10 -0.40
C ASP A 175 -30.17 -6.06 0.73
N CYS A 176 -29.08 -6.05 1.52
CA CYS A 176 -28.85 -5.03 2.54
C CYS A 176 -28.82 -3.61 1.95
N ILE A 177 -28.08 -3.39 0.86
CA ILE A 177 -28.01 -2.08 0.20
C ILE A 177 -29.39 -1.69 -0.33
N SER A 178 -30.09 -2.61 -0.99
CA SER A 178 -31.47 -2.39 -1.47
C SER A 178 -32.40 -1.98 -0.33
N ASP A 179 -32.31 -2.65 0.82
CA ASP A 179 -33.11 -2.31 2.01
C ASP A 179 -32.78 -0.91 2.55
N LEU A 180 -31.51 -0.50 2.54
CA LEU A 180 -31.12 0.89 2.91
C LEU A 180 -31.77 1.92 1.97
N PHE A 181 -31.75 1.68 0.66
CA PHE A 181 -32.38 2.58 -0.32
C PHE A 181 -33.90 2.63 -0.16
N ASN A 182 -34.54 1.53 0.22
CA ASN A 182 -36.00 1.46 0.38
C ASN A 182 -36.50 1.94 1.75
N ALA A 183 -35.62 2.05 2.75
CA ALA A 183 -35.98 2.47 4.11
C ALA A 183 -36.49 3.91 4.17
N ASP A 184 -35.94 4.80 3.34
CA ASP A 184 -36.37 6.19 3.22
C ASP A 184 -36.24 6.67 1.76
N ASN A 185 -37.37 6.72 1.05
CA ASN A 185 -37.42 7.19 -0.34
C ASN A 185 -36.97 8.66 -0.55
N SER A 186 -36.73 9.41 0.53
CA SER A 186 -36.22 10.79 0.47
C SER A 186 -34.72 10.91 0.72
N HIS A 187 -34.05 9.82 1.10
CA HIS A 187 -32.63 9.79 1.46
C HIS A 187 -31.87 8.76 0.60
N MET A 188 -30.79 9.20 -0.04
CA MET A 188 -29.86 8.29 -0.72
C MET A 188 -28.75 7.96 0.28
N PRO A 189 -28.52 6.67 0.63
CA PRO A 189 -27.49 6.30 1.58
C PRO A 189 -26.11 6.77 1.08
N THR A 190 -25.39 7.41 1.98
CA THR A 190 -23.99 7.80 1.81
C THR A 190 -23.09 6.56 1.76
N ARG A 191 -21.85 6.75 1.30
CA ARG A 191 -20.86 5.66 1.28
C ARG A 191 -20.55 5.19 2.70
N GLU A 192 -20.42 6.12 3.63
CA GLU A 192 -20.32 5.84 5.07
C GLU A 192 -21.46 4.92 5.56
N GLU A 193 -22.72 5.27 5.28
CA GLU A 193 -23.87 4.45 5.69
C GLU A 193 -23.84 3.04 5.07
N MET A 194 -23.48 2.92 3.79
CA MET A 194 -23.36 1.62 3.12
C MET A 194 -22.24 0.76 3.71
N TYR A 195 -21.07 1.32 4.02
CA TYR A 195 -20.00 0.57 4.67
C TYR A 195 -20.34 0.19 6.11
N ALA A 196 -20.97 1.09 6.86
CA ALA A 196 -21.37 0.84 8.24
C ALA A 196 -22.43 -0.26 8.35
N ALA A 197 -23.41 -0.29 7.44
CA ALA A 197 -24.53 -1.23 7.51
C ALA A 197 -24.30 -2.52 6.70
N CYS A 198 -23.70 -2.42 5.51
CA CYS A 198 -23.62 -3.54 4.55
C CYS A 198 -22.19 -3.98 4.23
N GLY A 199 -21.17 -3.34 4.81
CA GLY A 199 -19.76 -3.65 4.56
C GLY A 199 -19.22 -3.15 3.21
N GLY A 200 -19.94 -2.26 2.55
CA GLY A 200 -19.51 -1.61 1.30
C GLY A 200 -20.31 -2.06 0.09
N THR A 201 -19.82 -1.74 -1.09
CA THR A 201 -20.46 -2.04 -2.39
C THR A 201 -19.66 -3.00 -3.27
N GLY A 202 -18.41 -3.26 -2.91
CA GLY A 202 -17.49 -4.11 -3.66
C GLY A 202 -17.79 -5.61 -3.57
N ARG A 203 -16.96 -6.40 -4.28
CA ARG A 203 -16.99 -7.87 -4.30
C ARG A 203 -16.05 -8.50 -3.28
N ASP A 204 -15.17 -7.70 -2.71
CA ASP A 204 -14.20 -8.15 -1.74
C ASP A 204 -14.36 -7.33 -0.45
N GLU A 205 -13.87 -7.90 0.65
CA GLU A 205 -13.77 -7.26 1.96
C GLU A 205 -12.32 -7.23 2.40
N LEU A 206 -11.93 -6.19 3.13
CA LEU A 206 -10.60 -6.09 3.72
C LEU A 206 -10.64 -6.39 5.22
N SER A 207 -9.60 -7.05 5.69
CA SER A 207 -9.30 -7.17 7.12
C SER A 207 -7.80 -6.99 7.32
N MET A 208 -7.39 -6.32 8.40
CA MET A 208 -5.97 -6.11 8.65
C MET A 208 -5.27 -7.45 8.84
N ALA A 209 -4.15 -7.66 8.14
CA ALA A 209 -3.38 -8.88 8.25
C ALA A 209 -2.89 -9.08 9.70
N ALA A 210 -2.92 -10.31 10.19
CA ALA A 210 -2.69 -10.61 11.62
C ALA A 210 -1.33 -10.11 12.16
N SER A 211 -0.31 -10.06 11.31
CA SER A 211 1.02 -9.52 11.63
C SER A 211 1.37 -8.27 10.83
N ASP A 212 0.37 -7.64 10.21
CA ASP A 212 0.52 -6.45 9.36
C ASP A 212 1.65 -6.65 8.32
N LEU A 213 2.60 -5.71 8.22
CA LEU A 213 3.76 -5.76 7.32
C LEU A 213 4.70 -6.96 7.55
N ALA A 214 4.65 -7.63 8.72
CA ALA A 214 5.43 -8.84 8.99
C ALA A 214 4.76 -10.12 8.45
N THR A 215 3.58 -10.01 7.86
CA THR A 215 2.90 -11.13 7.21
C THR A 215 3.61 -11.47 5.89
N PRO A 216 4.08 -12.72 5.70
CA PRO A 216 4.77 -13.10 4.49
C PRO A 216 3.83 -13.11 3.28
N LEU A 217 4.33 -12.63 2.15
CA LEU A 217 3.65 -12.63 0.86
C LEU A 217 4.02 -13.89 0.06
N ASP A 218 3.14 -14.34 -0.83
CA ASP A 218 3.35 -15.50 -1.68
C ASP A 218 2.83 -15.24 -3.09
N ILE A 219 3.74 -14.95 -4.02
CA ILE A 219 3.42 -14.64 -5.41
C ILE A 219 3.66 -15.87 -6.27
N GLU A 220 2.61 -16.34 -6.94
CA GLU A 220 2.72 -17.40 -7.94
C GLU A 220 2.86 -16.80 -9.35
N LEU A 221 3.93 -17.18 -10.03
CA LEU A 221 4.14 -16.84 -11.43
C LEU A 221 3.22 -17.69 -12.32
N VAL A 222 2.40 -17.02 -13.09
CA VAL A 222 1.39 -17.53 -14.01
C VAL A 222 1.62 -16.97 -15.43
N ASP A 223 0.92 -17.51 -16.43
CA ASP A 223 1.02 -17.01 -17.82
C ASP A 223 0.49 -15.58 -17.95
N ARG A 224 -0.56 -15.26 -17.19
CA ARG A 224 -1.22 -13.96 -17.19
C ARG A 224 -2.06 -13.80 -15.93
N VAL A 225 -2.01 -12.62 -15.33
CA VAL A 225 -2.96 -12.20 -14.28
C VAL A 225 -4.23 -11.67 -14.95
N ASP A 226 -5.40 -12.23 -14.66
CA ASP A 226 -6.67 -11.67 -15.13
C ASP A 226 -7.01 -10.43 -14.29
N PHE A 227 -7.28 -9.31 -14.95
CA PHE A 227 -7.69 -8.08 -14.27
C PHE A 227 -8.96 -8.27 -13.41
N ASN A 228 -9.85 -9.19 -13.82
CA ASN A 228 -11.06 -9.51 -13.05
C ASN A 228 -10.76 -10.28 -11.76
N ASP A 229 -9.56 -10.86 -11.63
CA ASP A 229 -9.12 -11.53 -10.42
C ASP A 229 -8.51 -10.56 -9.42
N LEU A 230 -8.26 -9.30 -9.79
CA LEU A 230 -7.82 -8.30 -8.83
C LEU A 230 -8.95 -7.95 -7.85
N PRO A 231 -8.63 -7.64 -6.58
CA PRO A 231 -9.61 -7.18 -5.62
C PRO A 231 -10.40 -5.96 -6.13
N GLN A 232 -11.72 -5.95 -5.92
CA GLN A 232 -12.67 -4.93 -6.35
C GLN A 232 -13.50 -4.45 -5.15
N TRP A 233 -13.23 -3.23 -4.68
CA TRP A 233 -13.89 -2.62 -3.52
C TRP A 233 -14.87 -1.50 -3.88
#